data_AF-A0A1V3RCR5-F1
#
_entry.id   AF-A0A1V3RCR5-F1
#
_cell.length_a   1.000
_cell.length_b   1.000
_cell.length_c   1.000
_cell.angle_alpha   90.00
_cell.angle_beta   90.00
_cell.angle_gamma   90.00
#
_symmetry.space_group_name_H-M   'P 1'
#
loop_
_entity.id
_entity.type
_entity.pdbx_description
1 polymer ?
#
loop_
_entity_poly.entity_id
_entity_poly.type
_entity_poly.pdbx_seq_one_letter_code
_entity_poly.pdbx_strand_id
1 'polypeptide(L)'
;MAGFATEAAWFGKPAVVGGYGLDKLKKFLPDDMWPPSKICLPDRIEEAIEDLLMNKENREKLGKAAQAFVRDKWNAVEVAKKYLCLIKGEIPLDWIVNPMDIEYLEGVGQPVSRTKLTIQQLTSAYGVDALQLSDKPELETLFLKFANEQN
;
A
#
# COMPACT_ATOMS: atom_id res chain seq x y z
N MET A 1 0.32 1.05 7.32
CA MET A 1 0.60 2.15 8.26
C MET A 1 1.96 2.73 7.93
N ALA A 2 2.05 4.02 7.58
CA ALA A 2 3.31 4.70 7.33
C ALA A 2 3.56 5.76 8.42
N GLY A 3 4.80 5.87 8.92
CA GLY A 3 5.25 6.92 9.85
C GLY A 3 4.27 7.22 10.98
N PHE A 4 3.57 8.36 10.86
CA PHE A 4 2.57 8.84 11.82
C PHE A 4 1.49 7.82 12.17
N ALA A 5 1.06 6.97 11.23
CA ALA A 5 0.07 5.94 11.52
C ALA A 5 0.60 4.90 12.52
N THR A 6 1.89 4.56 12.45
CA THR A 6 2.55 3.64 13.39
C THR A 6 2.72 4.29 14.76
N GLU A 7 3.09 5.57 14.81
CA GLU A 7 3.18 6.34 16.06
C GLU A 7 1.82 6.46 16.75
N ALA A 8 0.77 6.79 15.98
CA ALA A 8 -0.61 6.83 16.47
C ALA A 8 -1.05 5.46 17.04
N ALA A 9 -0.76 4.38 16.31
CA ALA A 9 -1.05 3.02 16.75
C ALA A 9 -0.33 2.66 18.05
N TRP A 10 0.92 3.10 18.26
CA TRP A 10 1.65 2.89 19.51
C TRP A 10 0.88 3.38 20.75
N PHE A 11 0.14 4.49 20.59
CA PHE A 11 -0.71 5.10 21.62
C PHE A 11 -2.19 4.65 21.55
N GLY A 12 -2.50 3.60 20.79
CA GLY A 12 -3.87 3.07 20.67
C GLY A 12 -4.81 3.98 19.90
N LYS A 13 -4.29 4.86 19.05
CA LYS A 13 -5.09 5.71 18.16
C LYS A 13 -5.18 5.05 16.78
N PRO A 14 -6.38 4.76 16.27
CA PRO A 14 -6.54 4.19 14.94
C PRO A 14 -6.16 5.21 13.86
N ALA A 15 -5.69 4.72 12.72
CA ALA A 15 -5.38 5.52 11.55
C ALA A 15 -6.32 5.18 10.38
N VAL A 16 -6.69 6.20 9.61
CA VAL A 16 -7.31 6.05 8.29
C VAL A 16 -6.19 6.12 7.25
N VAL A 17 -6.13 5.15 6.35
CA VAL A 17 -5.12 5.06 5.30
C VAL A 17 -5.82 5.04 3.94
N GLY A 18 -5.77 6.17 3.25
CA GLY A 18 -6.23 6.30 1.87
C GLY A 18 -5.18 5.77 0.90
N GLY A 19 -5.56 4.92 -0.04
CA GLY A 19 -4.66 4.44 -1.08
C GLY A 19 -5.36 3.62 -2.14
N TYR A 20 -4.80 3.63 -3.35
CA TYR A 20 -5.21 2.72 -4.42
C TYR A 20 -4.52 1.37 -4.27
N GLY A 21 -5.13 0.30 -4.78
CA GLY A 21 -4.51 -1.02 -4.83
C GLY A 21 -4.22 -1.67 -3.47
N LEU A 22 -4.74 -1.16 -2.35
CA LEU A 22 -4.48 -1.69 -1.00
C LEU A 22 -4.92 -3.17 -0.86
N ASP A 23 -6.04 -3.55 -1.47
CA ASP A 23 -6.52 -4.94 -1.47
C ASP A 23 -5.61 -5.86 -2.30
N LYS A 24 -5.02 -5.35 -3.38
CA LYS A 24 -4.02 -6.08 -4.17
C LYS A 24 -2.73 -6.23 -3.38
N LEU A 25 -2.27 -5.15 -2.74
CA LEU A 25 -1.05 -5.13 -1.92
C LEU A 25 -1.08 -6.17 -0.81
N LYS A 26 -2.23 -6.38 -0.19
CA LYS A 26 -2.40 -7.36 0.89
C LYS A 26 -2.00 -8.78 0.48
N LYS A 27 -2.10 -9.14 -0.80
CA LYS A 27 -1.71 -10.47 -1.32
C LYS A 27 -0.20 -10.72 -1.31
N PHE A 28 0.61 -9.66 -1.26
CA PHE A 28 2.07 -9.74 -1.27
C PHE A 28 2.68 -9.68 0.14
N LEU A 29 1.85 -9.62 1.17
CA LEU A 29 2.29 -9.59 2.55
C LEU A 29 1.86 -10.89 3.24
N PRO A 30 2.70 -11.42 4.15
CA PRO A 30 2.28 -12.51 5.02
C PRO A 30 0.99 -12.16 5.77
N ASP A 31 0.13 -13.14 6.00
CA ASP A 31 -1.22 -12.93 6.57
C ASP A 31 -1.18 -12.19 7.92
N ASP A 32 -0.15 -12.43 8.73
CA ASP A 32 0.02 -11.82 10.06
C ASP A 32 0.80 -10.49 10.03
N MET A 33 1.12 -9.98 8.84
CA MET A 33 1.91 -8.76 8.63
C MET A 33 1.10 -7.60 8.08
N TRP A 34 -0.21 -7.78 7.85
CA TRP A 34 -1.08 -6.67 7.47
C TRP A 34 -1.48 -5.80 8.68
N PRO A 35 -1.03 -4.53 8.74
CA PRO A 35 -1.30 -3.67 9.87
C PRO A 35 -2.80 -3.31 10.00
N PRO A 36 -3.41 -3.41 11.19
CA PRO A 36 -4.78 -2.95 11.41
C PRO A 36 -4.91 -1.45 11.15
N SER A 37 -5.75 -1.06 10.19
CA SER A 37 -6.06 0.33 9.84
C SER A 37 -7.42 0.40 9.15
N LYS A 38 -8.08 1.56 9.18
CA LYS A 38 -9.26 1.80 8.34
C LYS A 38 -8.73 2.18 6.95
N ILE A 39 -8.81 1.26 6.00
CA ILE A 39 -8.39 1.53 4.61
C ILE A 39 -9.56 2.06 3.80
N CYS A 40 -9.26 2.97 2.86
CA CYS A 40 -10.25 3.50 1.93
C CYS A 40 -9.57 3.94 0.63
N LEU A 41 -10.38 4.21 -0.40
CA LEU A 41 -9.90 4.99 -1.54
C LEU A 41 -9.60 6.44 -1.09
N PRO A 42 -8.63 7.13 -1.73
CA PRO A 42 -8.31 8.51 -1.37
C PRO A 42 -9.52 9.45 -1.35
N ASP A 43 -10.42 9.34 -2.33
CA ASP A 43 -11.62 10.17 -2.44
C ASP A 43 -12.69 9.88 -1.38
N ARG A 44 -12.50 8.83 -0.57
CA ARG A 44 -13.43 8.37 0.48
C ARG A 44 -12.87 8.60 1.88
N ILE A 45 -11.82 9.41 2.00
CA ILE A 45 -11.13 9.62 3.27
C ILE A 45 -12.01 10.31 4.32
N GLU A 46 -12.82 11.28 3.89
CA GLU A 46 -13.77 12.00 4.77
C GLU A 46 -14.78 11.03 5.38
N GLU A 47 -15.45 10.24 4.54
CA GLU A 47 -16.42 9.25 5.00
C GLU A 47 -15.80 8.18 5.90
N ALA A 48 -14.56 7.77 5.63
CA ALA A 48 -13.85 6.82 6.48
C ALA A 48 -13.52 7.41 7.87
N ILE A 49 -13.25 8.72 7.94
CA ILE A 49 -13.07 9.45 9.20
C ILE A 49 -14.41 9.55 9.94
N GLU A 50 -15.48 9.93 9.25
CA GLU A 50 -16.84 10.04 9.82
C GLU A 50 -17.31 8.71 10.41
N ASP A 51 -17.13 7.59 9.70
CA ASP A 51 -17.47 6.25 10.20
C ASP A 51 -16.78 5.96 11.55
N LEU A 52 -15.49 6.26 11.66
CA LEU A 52 -14.75 6.10 12.91
C LEU A 52 -15.23 7.07 13.99
N LEU A 53 -15.64 8.30 13.66
CA LEU A 53 -16.18 9.25 14.62
C LEU A 53 -17.52 8.78 15.20
N MET A 54 -18.41 8.28 14.34
CA MET A 54 -19.75 7.84 14.69
C MET A 54 -19.75 6.49 15.42
N ASN A 55 -18.81 5.60 15.11
CA ASN A 55 -18.73 4.28 15.72
C ASN A 55 -17.60 4.17 16.76
N LYS A 56 -17.91 4.59 18.00
CA LYS A 56 -16.95 4.55 19.12
C LYS A 56 -16.38 3.16 19.38
N GLU A 57 -17.20 2.12 19.38
CA GLU A 57 -16.76 0.74 19.66
C GLU A 57 -15.76 0.27 18.61
N ASN A 58 -16.08 0.45 17.33
CA ASN A 58 -15.18 0.08 16.23
C ASN A 58 -13.87 0.88 16.29
N ARG A 59 -13.93 2.19 16.58
CA ARG A 59 -12.76 3.05 16.73
C ARG A 59 -11.83 2.56 17.85
N GLU A 60 -12.37 2.22 19.00
CA GLU A 60 -11.59 1.70 20.14
C GLU A 60 -11.02 0.31 19.85
N LYS A 61 -11.82 -0.58 19.24
CA LYS A 61 -11.39 -1.91 18.83
C LYS A 61 -10.22 -1.84 17.83
N LEU A 62 -10.35 -1.01 16.81
CA LEU A 62 -9.29 -0.81 15.80
C LEU A 62 -8.02 -0.23 16.43
N GLY A 63 -8.15 0.76 17.31
CA GLY A 63 -7.02 1.36 18.03
C GLY A 63 -6.26 0.35 18.89
N LYS A 64 -6.99 -0.49 19.66
CA LYS A 64 -6.39 -1.58 20.46
C LYS A 64 -5.69 -2.62 19.57
N ALA A 65 -6.31 -3.03 18.47
CA ALA A 65 -5.72 -3.98 17.54
C ALA A 65 -4.44 -3.43 16.90
N ALA A 66 -4.45 -2.17 16.47
CA ALA A 66 -3.28 -1.51 15.90
C ALA A 66 -2.15 -1.39 16.93
N GLN A 67 -2.48 -1.06 18.19
CA GLN A 67 -1.49 -0.99 19.27
C GLN A 67 -0.83 -2.35 19.55
N ALA A 68 -1.64 -3.39 19.71
CA ALA A 68 -1.12 -4.74 19.91
C ALA A 68 -0.20 -5.14 18.73
N PHE A 69 -0.65 -4.91 17.50
CA PHE A 69 0.14 -5.22 16.31
C PHE A 69 1.50 -4.52 16.30
N VAL A 70 1.55 -3.20 16.56
CA VAL A 70 2.84 -2.49 16.54
C VAL A 70 3.74 -2.93 17.69
N ARG A 71 3.19 -3.16 18.89
CA ARG A 71 3.97 -3.59 20.05
C ARG A 71 4.47 -5.02 19.94
N ASP A 72 3.71 -5.90 19.31
CA ASP A 72 4.00 -7.34 19.30
C ASP A 72 4.72 -7.77 18.02
N LYS A 73 4.47 -7.12 16.88
CA LYS A 73 4.99 -7.53 15.57
C LYS A 73 5.98 -6.54 14.95
N TRP A 74 5.82 -5.24 15.20
CA TRP A 74 6.63 -4.17 14.57
C TRP A 74 7.50 -3.39 15.58
N ASN A 75 7.76 -3.96 16.75
CA ASN A 75 8.73 -3.37 17.68
C ASN A 75 10.17 -3.57 17.17
N ALA A 76 11.10 -2.79 17.71
CA ALA A 76 12.50 -2.81 17.28
C ALA A 76 13.17 -4.19 17.40
N VAL A 77 12.80 -4.99 18.40
CA VAL A 77 13.36 -6.34 18.61
C VAL A 77 12.90 -7.28 17.49
N GLU A 78 11.61 -7.28 17.16
CA GLU A 78 11.08 -8.11 16.07
C GLU A 78 11.63 -7.69 14.71
N VAL A 79 11.75 -6.39 14.45
CA VAL A 79 12.39 -5.89 13.23
C VAL A 79 13.86 -6.33 13.15
N ALA A 80 14.61 -6.21 14.24
CA ALA A 80 16.02 -6.64 14.28
C ALA A 80 16.19 -8.15 14.03
N LYS A 81 15.28 -8.99 14.55
CA LYS A 81 15.27 -10.43 14.26
C LYS A 81 15.13 -10.70 12.76
N LYS A 82 14.25 -9.96 12.07
CA LYS A 82 14.07 -10.12 10.62
C LYS A 82 15.33 -9.76 9.83
N TYR A 83 15.98 -8.64 10.18
CA TYR A 83 17.27 -8.30 9.58
C TYR A 83 18.34 -9.37 9.83
N LEU A 84 18.37 -9.97 11.02
CA LEU A 84 19.30 -11.06 11.32
C LEU A 84 19.05 -12.29 10.44
N CYS A 85 17.78 -12.65 10.20
CA CYS A 85 17.42 -13.71 9.26
C CYS A 85 17.95 -13.42 7.85
N LEU A 86 17.76 -12.18 7.36
CA LEU A 86 18.28 -11.76 6.06
C LEU A 86 19.81 -11.88 5.97
N ILE A 87 20.53 -11.38 6.99
CA ILE A 87 21.99 -11.41 7.04
C ILE A 87 22.53 -12.84 7.05
N LYS A 88 21.83 -13.77 7.71
CA LYS A 88 22.19 -15.19 7.75
C LYS A 88 21.78 -15.98 6.51
N GLY A 89 21.04 -15.38 5.58
CA GLY A 89 20.46 -16.09 4.43
C GLY A 89 19.27 -16.99 4.79
N GLU A 90 18.71 -16.85 5.99
CA GLU A 90 17.55 -17.59 6.49
C GLU A 90 16.25 -16.87 6.07
N ILE A 91 16.09 -16.58 4.78
CA ILE A 91 14.98 -15.75 4.28
C ILE A 91 13.73 -16.60 4.11
N PRO A 92 12.63 -16.31 4.83
CA PRO A 92 11.35 -16.98 4.64
C PRO A 92 10.82 -16.80 3.21
N LEU A 93 10.30 -17.86 2.60
CA LEU A 93 9.79 -17.83 1.22
C LEU A 93 8.60 -16.88 1.06
N ASP A 94 7.78 -16.72 2.08
CA ASP A 94 6.63 -15.81 2.12
C ASP A 94 7.03 -14.32 2.23
N TRP A 95 8.32 -14.01 2.43
CA TRP A 95 8.83 -12.65 2.32
C TRP A 95 9.27 -12.29 0.90
N ILE A 96 9.41 -13.29 0.02
CA ILE A 96 9.85 -13.09 -1.35
C ILE A 96 8.66 -12.75 -2.22
N VAL A 97 8.73 -11.60 -2.88
CA VAL A 97 7.77 -11.17 -3.89
C VAL A 97 8.46 -11.20 -5.24
N ASN A 98 7.83 -11.83 -6.23
CA ASN A 98 8.28 -11.75 -7.61
C ASN A 98 7.84 -10.38 -8.18
N PRO A 99 8.77 -9.52 -8.63
CA PRO A 99 8.42 -8.21 -9.18
C PRO A 99 7.50 -8.28 -10.41
N MET A 100 7.51 -9.40 -11.14
CA MET A 100 6.63 -9.60 -12.30
C MET A 100 5.15 -9.74 -11.92
N ASP A 101 4.85 -10.04 -10.65
CA ASP A 101 3.48 -10.17 -10.17
C ASP A 101 2.87 -8.80 -9.80
N ILE A 102 3.63 -7.71 -9.88
CA ILE A 102 3.21 -6.37 -9.46
C ILE A 102 2.59 -5.59 -10.64
N GLU A 103 1.27 -5.43 -10.59
CA GLU A 103 0.46 -4.75 -11.61
C GLU A 103 -0.12 -3.39 -11.12
N TYR A 104 0.61 -2.66 -10.28
CA TYR A 104 0.15 -1.38 -9.72
C TYR A 104 0.35 -0.21 -10.69
N LEU A 105 -0.69 0.57 -10.96
CA LEU A 105 -0.70 1.58 -12.04
C LEU A 105 -1.07 2.98 -11.55
N GLU A 106 -1.71 3.08 -10.40
CA GLU A 106 -2.44 4.28 -9.98
C GLU A 106 -1.53 5.41 -9.45
N GLY A 107 -0.31 5.07 -9.05
CA GLY A 107 0.67 6.03 -8.53
C GLY A 107 0.30 6.58 -7.15
N VAL A 108 0.97 7.66 -6.72
CA VAL A 108 0.86 8.19 -5.35
C VAL A 108 0.48 9.67 -5.34
N GLY A 109 -0.34 10.07 -4.36
CA GLY A 109 -0.57 11.48 -4.01
C GLY A 109 -1.42 12.27 -5.02
N GLN A 110 -2.06 11.61 -5.98
CA GLN A 110 -2.87 12.26 -7.01
C GLN A 110 -4.06 11.39 -7.44
N PRO A 111 -5.13 11.98 -7.99
CA PRO A 111 -6.24 11.22 -8.56
C PRO A 111 -5.78 10.34 -9.73
N VAL A 112 -6.45 9.19 -9.92
CA VAL A 112 -6.22 8.26 -11.04
C VAL A 112 -6.20 8.96 -12.40
N SER A 113 -7.11 9.93 -12.61
CA SER A 113 -7.18 10.70 -13.86
C SER A 113 -5.90 11.49 -14.15
N ARG A 114 -5.23 12.02 -13.11
CA ARG A 114 -3.95 12.71 -13.26
C ARG A 114 -2.82 11.76 -13.64
N THR A 115 -2.82 10.54 -13.08
CA THR A 115 -1.87 9.49 -13.46
C THR A 115 -2.06 9.09 -14.93
N LYS A 116 -3.31 8.81 -15.36
CA LYS A 116 -3.62 8.51 -16.77
C LYS A 116 -3.14 9.61 -17.71
N LEU A 117 -3.44 10.87 -17.41
CA LEU A 117 -3.01 12.02 -18.22
C LEU A 117 -1.49 12.12 -18.30
N THR A 118 -0.79 11.87 -17.20
CA THR A 118 0.69 11.91 -17.17
C THR A 118 1.29 10.84 -18.09
N ILE A 119 0.74 9.62 -18.07
CA ILE A 119 1.18 8.52 -18.95
C ILE A 119 0.92 8.87 -20.42
N GLN A 120 -0.26 9.41 -20.74
CA GLN A 120 -0.60 9.84 -22.11
C GLN A 120 0.35 10.93 -22.60
N GLN A 121 0.64 11.93 -21.77
CA GLN A 121 1.55 13.03 -22.12
C GLN A 121 2.98 12.54 -22.33
N LEU A 122 3.45 11.66 -21.44
CA LEU A 122 4.80 11.09 -21.54
C LEU A 122 4.97 10.29 -22.83
N THR A 123 4.03 9.39 -23.13
CA THR A 123 4.10 8.54 -24.32
C THR A 123 3.88 9.30 -25.62
N SER A 124 3.04 10.34 -25.62
CA SER A 124 2.85 11.21 -26.79
C SER A 124 4.08 12.05 -27.10
N ALA A 125 4.79 12.54 -26.07
CA ALA A 125 5.95 13.40 -26.24
C ALA A 125 7.25 12.64 -26.53
N TYR A 126 7.42 11.45 -25.95
CA TYR A 126 8.70 10.74 -25.94
C TYR A 126 8.61 9.28 -26.40
N GLY A 127 7.44 8.81 -26.84
CA GLY A 127 7.21 7.43 -27.24
C GLY A 127 6.97 6.48 -26.07
N VAL A 128 6.61 5.23 -26.37
CA VAL A 128 6.32 4.19 -25.36
C VAL A 128 7.57 3.86 -24.52
N ASP A 129 8.76 3.88 -25.12
CA ASP A 129 10.04 3.61 -24.44
C ASP A 129 10.30 4.54 -23.26
N ALA A 130 9.68 5.73 -23.22
CA ALA A 130 9.77 6.66 -22.09
C ALA A 130 9.17 6.11 -20.79
N LEU A 131 8.35 5.07 -20.85
CA LEU A 131 7.87 4.33 -19.68
C LEU A 131 8.98 3.54 -18.99
N GLN A 132 10.07 3.23 -19.71
CA GLN A 132 11.19 2.42 -19.21
C GLN A 132 10.74 1.02 -18.74
N LEU A 133 9.82 0.41 -19.49
CA LEU A 133 9.21 -0.90 -19.17
C LEU A 133 9.49 -1.98 -20.23
N SER A 134 10.46 -1.77 -21.12
CA SER A 134 10.81 -2.73 -22.18
C SER A 134 11.24 -4.11 -21.66
N ASP A 135 11.73 -4.19 -20.41
CA ASP A 135 12.07 -5.45 -19.73
C ASP A 135 10.85 -6.12 -19.05
N LYS A 136 9.68 -5.47 -19.07
CA LYS A 136 8.40 -5.90 -18.47
C LYS A 136 7.23 -5.62 -19.43
N PRO A 137 7.14 -6.33 -20.57
CA PRO A 137 6.18 -6.04 -21.63
C PRO A 137 4.71 -6.15 -21.20
N GLU A 138 4.41 -7.03 -20.24
CA GLU A 138 3.06 -7.16 -19.67
C GLU A 138 2.67 -5.89 -18.90
N LEU A 139 3.57 -5.37 -18.06
CA LEU A 139 3.35 -4.15 -17.30
C LEU A 139 3.24 -2.93 -18.23
N GLU A 140 4.09 -2.85 -19.26
CA GLU A 140 4.00 -1.81 -20.30
C GLU A 140 2.61 -1.79 -20.95
N THR A 141 2.10 -2.97 -21.33
CA THR A 141 0.77 -3.11 -21.90
C THR A 141 -0.32 -2.66 -20.94
N LEU A 142 -0.20 -2.99 -19.64
CA LEU A 142 -1.13 -2.55 -18.61
C LEU A 142 -1.14 -1.03 -18.44
N PHE A 143 0.03 -0.38 -18.43
CA PHE A 143 0.13 1.09 -18.37
C PHE A 143 -0.54 1.75 -19.57
N LEU A 144 -0.29 1.25 -20.79
CA LEU A 144 -0.90 1.79 -22.01
C LEU A 144 -2.42 1.58 -22.03
N LYS A 145 -2.90 0.42 -21.59
CA LYS A 145 -4.34 0.15 -21.48
C LYS A 145 -5.00 1.07 -20.45
N PHE A 146 -4.44 1.14 -19.24
CA PHE A 146 -4.93 1.98 -18.16
C PHE A 146 -5.01 3.46 -18.55
N ALA A 147 -4.01 3.96 -19.27
CA ALA A 147 -4.02 5.34 -19.75
C ALA A 147 -5.14 5.64 -20.77
N ASN A 148 -5.62 4.64 -21.52
CA ASN A 148 -6.59 4.81 -22.60
C ASN A 148 -8.02 4.37 -22.22
N GLU A 149 -8.21 3.72 -21.08
CA GLU A 149 -9.54 3.39 -20.55
C GLU A 149 -10.31 4.66 -20.16
N GLN A 150 -11.51 4.84 -20.73
CA GLN A 150 -12.46 5.85 -20.26
C GLN A 150 -12.97 5.45 -18.87
N ASN A 151 -13.08 6.43 -17.96
CA ASN A 151 -13.62 6.23 -16.62
C ASN A 151 -15.12 5.93 -16.64
#